data_AF-A0A8B7NHE2-F1
#
_entry.id   AF-A0A8B7NHE2-F1
#
_cell.length_a   1.000
_cell.length_b   1.000
_cell.length_c   1.000
_cell.angle_alpha   90.00
_cell.angle_beta   90.00
_cell.angle_gamma   90.00
#
_symmetry.space_group_name_H-M   'P 1'
#
loop_
_entity.id
_entity.type
_entity.pdbx_description
1 polymer ?
#
loop_
_entity_poly.entity_id
_entity_poly.type
_entity_poly.pdbx_seq_one_letter_code
_entity_poly.pdbx_strand_id
1 'polypeptide(L)'
;MAMQKKPMDEFEEEFVKLEIEAIASKYKFDESLRGKWMLFFNHDYMDDMWAKAVELYSAGELPGIISIKTSTAAPCERSGTTEYGAIRFTCGPHTDRERILQYGQQLVKKMQYFNVDFGFVAYKTDGQSRIGTKATGATKNYLYRMPVPTYDHLDQRSGNRTEPPIEVPSRMWTRQWVTEVVGDYIEDPAVLEDYARWTTHFTKGTPHDSAWVRACRLYRSGELEDVAYMQTSTAKPAPGKENVKEGVIFFYSRDNLSPSKLQQCGKNLVQKLNYSSRHRELLCGSYKTGRTWVVLCRVPTLE
;
A
#
# COMPACT_ATOMS: atom_id res chain seq x y z
N MET A 1 12.62 -32.79 11.71
CA MET A 1 12.17 -31.39 11.81
C MET A 1 11.08 -31.34 12.85
N ALA A 2 11.11 -30.38 13.78
CA ALA A 2 10.02 -30.22 14.74
C ALA A 2 8.72 -29.93 13.99
N MET A 3 7.62 -30.54 14.40
CA MET A 3 6.32 -30.35 13.76
C MET A 3 5.92 -28.87 13.90
N GLN A 4 5.70 -28.19 12.78
CA GLN A 4 5.35 -26.78 12.80
C GLN A 4 3.96 -26.61 13.42
N LYS A 5 3.88 -25.88 14.55
CA LYS A 5 2.62 -25.59 15.24
C LYS A 5 1.73 -24.77 14.30
N LYS A 6 0.56 -25.32 13.99
CA LYS A 6 -0.48 -24.65 13.21
C LYS A 6 -1.23 -23.66 14.11
N PRO A 7 -1.19 -22.34 13.82
CA PRO A 7 -1.81 -21.36 14.69
C PRO A 7 -3.32 -21.53 14.83
N MET A 8 -4.02 -22.04 13.81
CA MET A 8 -5.48 -22.23 13.89
C MET A 8 -5.89 -23.47 14.69
N ASP A 9 -4.94 -24.35 15.04
CA ASP A 9 -5.15 -25.47 15.96
C ASP A 9 -4.86 -25.09 17.44
N GLU A 10 -4.43 -23.85 17.71
CA GLU A 10 -4.10 -23.35 19.04
C GLU A 10 -5.23 -22.45 19.59
N PHE A 11 -5.83 -22.86 20.72
CA PHE A 11 -7.02 -22.22 21.31
C PHE A 11 -6.78 -21.63 22.70
N GLU A 12 -5.62 -21.88 23.31
CA GLU A 12 -5.26 -21.41 24.65
C GLU A 12 -4.33 -20.18 24.59
N GLU A 13 -3.26 -20.27 23.80
CA GLU A 13 -2.31 -19.17 23.65
C GLU A 13 -2.78 -18.19 22.58
N GLU A 14 -2.86 -16.88 22.87
CA GLU A 14 -3.24 -15.85 21.88
C GLU A 14 -2.28 -15.72 20.68
N PHE A 15 -1.08 -16.29 20.77
CA PHE A 15 -0.07 -16.16 19.74
C PHE A 15 1.01 -17.24 19.77
N VAL A 16 1.53 -17.55 18.59
CA VAL A 16 2.77 -18.32 18.41
C VAL A 16 3.88 -17.38 17.96
N LYS A 17 5.08 -17.50 18.56
CA LYS A 17 6.27 -16.70 18.21
C LYS A 17 7.40 -17.63 17.76
N LEU A 18 8.12 -17.22 16.73
CA LEU A 18 9.38 -17.82 16.31
C LEU A 18 10.47 -16.74 16.27
N GLU A 19 11.60 -17.05 16.90
CA GLU A 19 12.80 -16.23 16.89
C GLU A 19 14.03 -17.15 16.81
N ILE A 20 14.90 -16.91 15.83
CA ILE A 20 16.12 -17.68 15.61
C ILE A 20 17.29 -16.76 15.92
N GLU A 21 18.03 -17.05 16.99
CA GLU A 21 19.11 -16.19 17.51
C GLU A 21 20.19 -15.89 16.45
N ALA A 22 20.55 -16.88 15.63
CA ALA A 22 21.52 -16.73 14.55
C ALA A 22 21.06 -15.74 13.44
N ILE A 23 19.75 -15.52 13.30
CA ILE A 23 19.18 -14.54 12.36
C ILE A 23 19.05 -13.19 13.07
N ALA A 24 18.47 -13.16 14.27
CA ALA A 24 18.26 -11.94 15.03
C ALA A 24 19.57 -11.19 15.32
N SER A 25 20.63 -11.92 15.68
CA SER A 25 21.95 -11.35 16.00
C SER A 25 22.66 -10.62 14.85
N LYS A 26 22.22 -10.83 13.59
CA LYS A 26 22.70 -10.10 12.41
C LYS A 26 22.26 -8.63 12.40
N TYR A 27 21.20 -8.30 13.15
CA TYR A 27 20.59 -6.97 13.18
C TYR A 27 20.66 -6.40 14.59
N LYS A 28 21.65 -5.53 14.84
CA LYS A 28 21.89 -4.94 16.17
C LYS A 28 21.33 -3.52 16.23
N PHE A 29 20.37 -3.31 17.13
CA PHE A 29 19.81 -2.00 17.45
C PHE A 29 19.15 -2.06 18.84
N ASP A 30 18.91 -0.90 19.44
CA ASP A 30 18.21 -0.80 20.73
C ASP A 30 16.78 -1.38 20.60
N GLU A 31 16.40 -2.27 21.53
CA GLU A 31 15.06 -2.86 21.57
C GLU A 31 13.94 -1.82 21.64
N SER A 32 14.22 -0.64 22.21
CA SER A 32 13.28 0.48 22.26
C SER A 32 12.88 0.98 20.87
N LEU A 33 13.75 0.75 19.87
CA LEU A 33 13.55 1.13 18.48
C LEU A 33 12.88 0.02 17.65
N ARG A 34 12.34 -1.03 18.28
CA ARG A 34 11.60 -2.10 17.60
C ARG A 34 10.23 -1.64 17.10
N GLY A 35 9.83 -2.23 15.99
CA GLY A 35 8.47 -2.22 15.50
C GLY A 35 8.21 -3.45 14.65
N LYS A 36 7.05 -3.48 13.99
CA LYS A 36 6.61 -4.64 13.21
C LYS A 36 5.75 -4.27 12.03
N TRP A 37 5.99 -4.95 10.91
CA TRP A 37 5.03 -5.04 9.82
C TRP A 37 3.92 -6.02 10.20
N MET A 38 2.66 -5.66 9.94
CA MET A 38 1.50 -6.50 10.24
C MET A 38 0.77 -6.87 8.95
N LEU A 39 0.72 -8.16 8.65
CA LEU A 39 0.00 -8.70 7.51
C LEU A 39 -1.23 -9.44 8.04
N PHE A 40 -2.39 -9.15 7.48
CA PHE A 40 -3.66 -9.76 7.87
C PHE A 40 -4.12 -10.75 6.81
N PHE A 41 -4.54 -11.94 7.25
CA PHE A 41 -5.01 -13.03 6.41
C PHE A 41 -6.32 -13.57 6.96
N ASN A 42 -7.19 -14.08 6.10
CA ASN A 42 -8.36 -14.84 6.55
C ASN A 42 -7.89 -16.09 7.32
N HIS A 43 -8.61 -16.48 8.36
CA HIS A 43 -8.30 -17.67 9.16
C HIS A 43 -8.11 -18.94 8.31
N ASP A 44 -8.88 -19.11 7.24
CA ASP A 44 -8.77 -20.25 6.32
C ASP A 44 -7.38 -20.37 5.67
N TYR A 45 -6.61 -19.27 5.64
CA TYR A 45 -5.27 -19.21 5.05
C TYR A 45 -4.16 -18.99 6.09
N MET A 46 -4.49 -18.83 7.37
CA MET A 46 -3.51 -18.47 8.39
C MET A 46 -2.43 -19.53 8.59
N ASP A 47 -2.78 -20.81 8.57
CA ASP A 47 -1.82 -21.90 8.74
C ASP A 47 -0.83 -21.98 7.56
N ASP A 48 -1.33 -21.88 6.33
CA ASP A 48 -0.51 -21.90 5.11
C ASP A 48 0.43 -20.69 5.05
N MET A 49 -0.08 -19.50 5.39
CA MET A 49 0.72 -18.28 5.36
C MET A 49 1.71 -18.22 6.52
N TRP A 50 1.39 -18.82 7.66
CA TRP A 50 2.35 -19.05 8.72
C TRP A 50 3.44 -20.05 8.33
N ALA A 51 3.07 -21.15 7.66
CA ALA A 51 4.02 -22.11 7.09
C ALA A 51 5.05 -21.41 6.19
N LYS A 52 4.55 -20.65 5.21
CA LYS A 52 5.39 -19.85 4.30
C LYS A 52 6.26 -18.84 5.04
N ALA A 53 5.71 -18.12 6.03
CA ALA A 53 6.46 -17.14 6.79
C ALA A 53 7.62 -17.78 7.58
N VAL A 54 7.39 -18.94 8.21
CA VAL A 54 8.42 -19.68 8.94
C VAL A 54 9.49 -20.22 8.00
N GLU A 55 9.12 -20.76 6.83
CA GLU A 55 10.07 -21.23 5.83
C GLU A 55 11.00 -20.10 5.38
N LEU A 56 10.43 -18.98 4.92
CA LEU A 56 11.18 -17.81 4.47
C LEU A 56 12.04 -17.21 5.59
N TYR A 57 11.52 -17.12 6.82
CA TYR A 57 12.25 -16.62 7.97
C TYR A 57 13.42 -17.54 8.32
N SER A 58 13.19 -18.85 8.41
CA SER A 58 14.23 -19.83 8.77
C SER A 58 15.34 -19.94 7.72
N ALA A 59 15.01 -19.72 6.44
CA ALA A 59 15.98 -19.62 5.35
C ALA A 59 16.76 -18.30 5.33
N GLY A 60 16.39 -17.31 6.16
CA GLY A 60 17.01 -15.99 6.16
C GLY A 60 16.63 -15.13 4.95
N GLU A 61 15.52 -15.45 4.27
CA GLU A 61 15.04 -14.75 3.08
C GLU A 61 14.22 -13.50 3.38
N LEU A 62 13.98 -13.20 4.66
CA LEU A 62 13.27 -12.01 5.13
C LEU A 62 14.27 -11.02 5.75
N PRO A 63 14.96 -10.19 4.95
CA PRO A 63 15.98 -9.29 5.45
C PRO A 63 15.40 -8.30 6.46
N GLY A 64 16.14 -8.07 7.55
CA GLY A 64 15.79 -7.15 8.61
C GLY A 64 14.78 -7.68 9.63
N ILE A 65 14.12 -8.80 9.34
CA ILE A 65 13.16 -9.41 10.27
C ILE A 65 13.94 -10.20 11.33
N ILE A 66 13.75 -9.82 12.59
CA ILE A 66 14.43 -10.44 13.74
C ILE A 66 13.57 -11.48 14.45
N SER A 67 12.24 -11.40 14.34
CA SER A 67 11.31 -12.42 14.84
C SER A 67 9.97 -12.32 14.13
N ILE A 68 9.24 -13.42 14.11
CA ILE A 68 7.88 -13.48 13.57
C ILE A 68 6.90 -13.97 14.64
N LYS A 69 5.68 -13.45 14.62
CA LYS A 69 4.64 -13.77 15.60
C LYS A 69 3.27 -13.78 14.93
N THR A 70 2.53 -14.86 15.06
CA THR A 70 1.16 -14.97 14.51
C THR A 70 0.12 -15.00 15.62
N SER A 71 -1.08 -14.50 15.35
CA SER A 71 -2.26 -14.81 16.16
C SER A 71 -2.69 -16.27 15.95
N THR A 72 -3.46 -16.77 16.90
CA THR A 72 -4.02 -18.13 16.93
C THR A 72 -5.55 -18.09 16.88
N ALA A 73 -6.21 -19.25 17.02
CA ALA A 73 -7.66 -19.34 17.15
C ALA A 73 -8.18 -18.95 18.55
N ALA A 74 -7.27 -18.73 19.52
CA ALA A 74 -7.64 -18.30 20.86
C ALA A 74 -8.38 -16.93 20.82
N PRO A 75 -9.47 -16.76 21.60
CA PRO A 75 -10.19 -15.50 21.67
C PRO A 75 -9.27 -14.36 22.12
N CYS A 76 -9.34 -13.21 21.43
CA CYS A 76 -8.62 -12.01 21.83
C CYS A 76 -9.62 -10.87 22.05
N GLU A 77 -9.75 -10.37 23.27
CA GLU A 77 -10.67 -9.26 23.61
C GLU A 77 -10.41 -7.97 22.81
N ARG A 78 -9.23 -7.88 22.19
CA ARG A 78 -8.77 -6.72 21.43
C ARG A 78 -9.04 -6.83 19.93
N SER A 79 -9.43 -7.99 19.40
CA SER A 79 -9.80 -8.13 17.99
C SER A 79 -11.28 -7.76 17.79
N GLY A 80 -11.53 -6.82 16.87
CA GLY A 80 -12.90 -6.42 16.52
C GLY A 80 -13.59 -7.38 15.54
N THR A 81 -12.85 -8.36 15.00
CA THR A 81 -13.31 -9.28 13.96
C THR A 81 -12.76 -10.67 14.21
N THR A 82 -13.57 -11.70 13.99
CA THR A 82 -13.23 -13.11 14.20
C THR A 82 -12.80 -13.84 12.91
N GLU A 83 -12.76 -13.13 11.77
CA GLU A 83 -12.52 -13.73 10.45
C GLU A 83 -11.05 -13.65 9.99
N TYR A 84 -10.24 -12.82 10.65
CA TYR A 84 -8.88 -12.51 10.22
C TYR A 84 -7.87 -12.67 11.36
N GLY A 85 -6.74 -13.29 11.02
CA GLY A 85 -5.55 -13.36 11.85
C GLY A 85 -4.48 -12.39 11.36
N ALA A 86 -3.45 -12.19 12.18
CA ALA A 86 -2.33 -11.32 11.87
C ALA A 86 -0.99 -12.03 12.06
N ILE A 87 -0.12 -11.94 11.06
CA ILE A 87 1.29 -12.29 11.16
C ILE A 87 2.10 -10.99 11.29
N ARG A 88 2.90 -10.91 12.35
CA ARG A 88 3.71 -9.76 12.72
C ARG A 88 5.18 -10.09 12.46
N PHE A 89 5.86 -9.24 11.69
CA PHE A 89 7.26 -9.38 11.35
C PHE A 89 8.04 -8.26 12.00
N THR A 90 8.76 -8.59 13.07
CA THR A 90 9.45 -7.61 13.92
C THR A 90 10.77 -7.20 13.28
N CYS A 91 11.02 -5.90 13.17
CA CYS A 91 12.27 -5.34 12.67
C CYS A 91 12.53 -3.94 13.23
N GLY A 92 13.73 -3.40 12.99
CA GLY A 92 14.16 -2.09 13.46
C GLY A 92 15.55 -1.73 12.92
N PRO A 93 16.11 -0.59 13.33
CA PRO A 93 15.48 0.43 14.17
C PRO A 93 14.41 1.22 13.41
N HIS A 94 13.30 1.55 14.06
CA HIS A 94 12.20 2.26 13.41
C HIS A 94 12.55 3.69 12.98
N THR A 95 13.66 4.25 13.44
CA THR A 95 14.15 5.59 13.04
C THR A 95 14.81 5.59 11.66
N ASP A 96 15.23 4.42 11.16
CA ASP A 96 15.80 4.26 9.81
C ASP A 96 14.69 3.97 8.80
N ARG A 97 13.97 5.02 8.40
CA ARG A 97 12.79 4.93 7.54
C ARG A 97 13.07 4.17 6.24
N GLU A 98 14.13 4.53 5.52
CA GLU A 98 14.44 3.94 4.20
C GLU A 98 14.63 2.44 4.33
N ARG A 99 15.37 2.01 5.34
CA ARG A 99 15.66 0.60 5.57
C ARG A 99 14.42 -0.19 5.99
N ILE A 100 13.57 0.38 6.85
CA ILE A 100 12.32 -0.27 7.26
C ILE A 100 11.37 -0.46 6.08
N LEU A 101 11.26 0.54 5.20
CA LEU A 101 10.48 0.43 3.97
C LEU A 101 11.06 -0.62 3.01
N GLN A 102 12.38 -0.68 2.83
CA GLN A 102 13.03 -1.72 2.05
C GLN A 102 12.73 -3.12 2.59
N TYR A 103 12.76 -3.32 3.91
CA TYR A 103 12.36 -4.58 4.54
C TYR A 103 10.89 -4.90 4.29
N GLY A 104 10.00 -3.91 4.40
CA GLY A 104 8.59 -4.05 4.07
C GLY A 104 8.36 -4.48 2.62
N GLN A 105 9.05 -3.87 1.67
CA GLN A 105 8.93 -4.18 0.24
C GLN A 105 9.34 -5.62 -0.06
N GLN A 106 10.49 -6.06 0.50
CA GLN A 106 10.95 -7.45 0.34
C GLN A 106 9.98 -8.43 1.00
N LEU A 107 9.47 -8.11 2.18
CA LEU A 107 8.48 -8.92 2.89
C LEU A 107 7.22 -9.12 2.05
N VAL A 108 6.61 -8.04 1.55
CA VAL A 108 5.39 -8.11 0.74
C VAL A 108 5.63 -8.90 -0.55
N LYS A 109 6.78 -8.69 -1.20
CA LYS A 109 7.16 -9.42 -2.42
C LYS A 109 7.29 -10.92 -2.17
N LYS A 110 8.02 -11.33 -1.13
CA LYS A 110 8.27 -12.74 -0.78
C LYS A 110 7.00 -13.43 -0.29
N MET A 111 6.21 -12.75 0.53
CA MET A 111 4.91 -13.25 0.98
C MET A 111 3.86 -13.24 -0.13
N GLN A 112 4.09 -12.51 -1.23
CA GLN A 112 3.10 -12.23 -2.28
C GLN A 112 1.82 -11.62 -1.67
N TYR A 113 2.02 -10.69 -0.74
CA TYR A 113 0.93 -10.13 0.05
C TYR A 113 0.13 -9.09 -0.75
N PHE A 114 -1.19 -9.12 -0.57
CA PHE A 114 -2.15 -8.13 -1.07
C PHE A 114 -3.22 -7.90 -0.01
N ASN A 115 -3.89 -6.75 -0.02
CA ASN A 115 -4.93 -6.46 0.97
C ASN A 115 -6.10 -5.74 0.31
N VAL A 116 -7.23 -6.43 0.20
CA VAL A 116 -8.41 -5.96 -0.54
C VAL A 116 -9.14 -4.83 0.17
N ASP A 117 -9.08 -4.78 1.51
CA ASP A 117 -9.84 -3.82 2.31
C ASP A 117 -9.18 -2.44 2.37
N PHE A 118 -7.86 -2.40 2.52
CA PHE A 118 -7.12 -1.17 2.83
C PHE A 118 -6.10 -0.79 1.75
N GLY A 119 -5.60 -1.73 0.95
CA GLY A 119 -4.58 -1.47 -0.09
C GLY A 119 -3.20 -1.09 0.45
N PHE A 120 -2.92 -1.30 1.73
CA PHE A 120 -1.61 -1.09 2.33
C PHE A 120 -1.30 -2.11 3.43
N VAL A 121 -0.01 -2.26 3.74
CA VAL A 121 0.52 -2.92 4.93
C VAL A 121 1.04 -1.85 5.91
N ALA A 122 0.82 -2.05 7.20
CA ALA A 122 1.19 -1.09 8.24
C ALA A 122 2.42 -1.57 9.03
N TYR A 123 3.33 -0.65 9.31
CA TYR A 123 4.41 -0.79 10.28
C TYR A 123 4.04 -0.02 11.54
N LYS A 124 4.19 -0.64 12.70
CA LYS A 124 3.84 -0.06 14.00
C LYS A 124 4.98 -0.27 14.99
N THR A 125 5.34 0.76 15.76
CA THR A 125 6.34 0.60 16.82
C THR A 125 5.78 -0.18 18.00
N ASP A 126 6.67 -0.76 18.81
CA ASP A 126 6.25 -1.41 20.05
C ASP A 126 5.74 -0.38 21.07
N GLY A 127 6.27 0.85 21.05
CA GLY A 127 5.75 1.97 21.83
C GLY A 127 4.27 2.27 21.52
N GLN A 128 3.90 2.40 20.23
CA GLN A 128 2.50 2.57 19.82
C GLN A 128 1.63 1.37 20.22
N SER A 129 2.21 0.18 20.34
CA SER A 129 1.48 -1.04 20.73
C SER A 129 1.14 -1.07 22.22
N ARG A 130 2.00 -0.51 23.07
CA ARG A 130 1.79 -0.43 24.53
C ARG A 130 0.71 0.58 24.91
N ILE A 131 0.64 1.71 24.21
CA ILE A 131 -0.34 2.78 24.47
C ILE A 131 -1.78 2.33 24.14
N GLY A 132 -1.94 1.39 23.21
CA GLY A 132 -3.22 0.80 22.85
C GLY A 132 -4.05 1.66 21.88
N THR A 133 -4.90 0.97 21.10
CA THR A 133 -5.65 1.55 19.96
C THR A 133 -6.67 2.62 20.38
N LYS A 134 -7.16 2.60 21.64
CA LYS A 134 -8.11 3.60 22.16
C LYS A 134 -7.47 4.97 22.37
N ALA A 135 -6.18 5.03 22.71
CA ALA A 135 -5.50 6.29 23.02
C ALA A 135 -4.91 6.99 21.77
N THR A 136 -4.64 6.24 20.69
CA THR A 136 -4.03 6.81 19.46
C THR A 136 -5.05 7.33 18.45
N GLY A 137 -6.35 7.08 18.66
CA GLY A 137 -7.37 7.20 17.62
C GLY A 137 -7.18 6.12 16.54
N ALA A 138 -8.28 5.52 16.06
CA ALA A 138 -8.21 4.44 15.07
C ALA A 138 -7.53 4.85 13.74
N THR A 139 -7.39 6.16 13.49
CA THR A 139 -6.86 6.74 12.24
C THR A 139 -5.33 6.87 12.19
N LYS A 140 -4.59 6.71 13.30
CA LYS A 140 -3.13 6.93 13.39
C LYS A 140 -2.37 5.78 14.07
N ASN A 141 -2.81 4.54 13.89
CA ASN A 141 -2.24 3.39 14.58
C ASN A 141 -1.04 2.72 13.86
N TYR A 142 -0.22 3.50 13.18
CA TYR A 142 0.97 3.05 12.46
C TYR A 142 2.02 4.17 12.43
N LEU A 143 3.30 3.81 12.26
CA LEU A 143 4.40 4.75 12.01
C LEU A 143 4.68 4.87 10.52
N TYR A 144 4.72 3.73 9.82
CA TYR A 144 4.84 3.69 8.37
C TYR A 144 3.72 2.87 7.78
N ARG A 145 3.36 3.15 6.53
CA ARG A 145 2.54 2.26 5.72
C ARG A 145 3.18 2.11 4.35
N MET A 146 2.97 0.96 3.74
CA MET A 146 3.45 0.67 2.40
C MET A 146 2.29 0.14 1.56
N PRO A 147 2.10 0.66 0.35
CA PRO A 147 1.03 0.21 -0.52
C PRO A 147 1.24 -1.24 -0.94
N VAL A 148 0.13 -1.98 -1.06
CA VAL A 148 0.13 -3.36 -1.54
C VAL A 148 -0.98 -3.54 -2.59
N PRO A 149 -0.87 -4.52 -3.47
CA PRO A 149 -1.92 -4.77 -4.44
C PRO A 149 -3.29 -5.03 -3.80
N THR A 150 -4.35 -4.77 -4.55
CA THR A 150 -5.73 -5.16 -4.26
C THR A 150 -6.18 -6.12 -5.37
N TYR A 151 -6.49 -7.38 -5.03
CA TYR A 151 -6.96 -8.38 -6.00
C TYR A 151 -8.23 -9.04 -5.40
N ASP A 152 -9.40 -8.90 -6.04
CA ASP A 152 -10.74 -9.39 -5.57
C ASP A 152 -10.93 -10.84 -5.98
N HIS A 153 -10.13 -11.36 -6.92
CA HIS A 153 -10.27 -12.71 -7.47
C HIS A 153 -9.10 -13.63 -7.11
N LEU A 154 -8.14 -13.17 -6.31
CA LEU A 154 -7.03 -14.00 -5.86
C LEU A 154 -7.25 -14.42 -4.41
N ASP A 155 -7.13 -15.71 -4.16
CA ASP A 155 -6.95 -16.25 -2.81
C ASP A 155 -5.48 -16.12 -2.41
N GLN A 156 -5.18 -15.76 -1.17
CA GLN A 156 -3.82 -15.67 -0.61
C GLN A 156 -3.18 -17.06 -0.38
N ARG A 157 -3.29 -17.98 -1.35
CA ARG A 157 -2.74 -19.34 -1.25
C ARG A 157 -1.22 -19.32 -1.41
N SER A 158 -0.58 -20.36 -0.87
CA SER A 158 0.86 -20.64 -0.73
C SER A 158 1.75 -20.62 -2.00
N GLY A 159 1.35 -19.95 -3.09
CA GLY A 159 2.18 -19.77 -4.27
C GLY A 159 2.11 -20.89 -5.31
N ASN A 160 1.19 -21.86 -5.17
CA ASN A 160 1.02 -22.96 -6.13
C ASN A 160 0.21 -22.60 -7.39
N ARG A 161 -0.03 -21.31 -7.67
CA ARG A 161 -0.58 -20.87 -8.95
C ARG A 161 0.49 -20.15 -9.75
N THR A 162 0.86 -20.76 -10.87
CA THR A 162 1.78 -20.24 -11.89
C THR A 162 1.14 -19.19 -12.79
N GLU A 163 -0.18 -19.00 -12.67
CA GLU A 163 -0.88 -17.96 -13.42
C GLU A 163 -0.57 -16.59 -12.82
N PRO A 164 -0.09 -15.62 -13.63
CA PRO A 164 0.14 -14.27 -13.14
C PRO A 164 -1.16 -13.71 -12.58
N PRO A 165 -1.11 -13.00 -11.43
CA PRO A 165 -2.24 -12.25 -10.89
C PRO A 165 -2.96 -11.52 -12.02
N ILE A 166 -4.26 -11.76 -12.23
CA ILE A 166 -5.03 -10.83 -13.06
C ILE A 166 -4.97 -9.49 -12.31
N GLU A 167 -4.25 -8.52 -12.87
CA GLU A 167 -3.96 -7.23 -12.25
C GLU A 167 -5.14 -6.27 -12.36
N VAL A 168 -6.33 -6.74 -12.01
CA VAL A 168 -7.51 -5.88 -11.96
C VAL A 168 -7.66 -5.45 -10.49
N PRO A 169 -7.46 -4.15 -10.19
CA PRO A 169 -7.74 -3.61 -8.87
C PRO A 169 -9.23 -3.67 -8.67
N SER A 170 -9.61 -4.31 -7.61
CA SER A 170 -10.98 -4.70 -7.40
C SER A 170 -11.18 -4.52 -5.90
N ARG A 171 -11.78 -3.36 -5.63
CA ARG A 171 -13.07 -3.17 -4.94
C ARG A 171 -13.63 -1.86 -5.49
N MET A 172 -14.14 -1.94 -6.72
CA MET A 172 -14.78 -0.84 -7.45
C MET A 172 -16.17 -0.45 -6.92
N TRP A 173 -16.53 -0.77 -5.66
CA TRP A 173 -17.95 -0.90 -5.30
C TRP A 173 -18.58 0.13 -4.35
N THR A 174 -17.88 1.09 -3.73
CA THR A 174 -18.60 2.02 -2.82
C THR A 174 -18.08 3.47 -2.71
N ARG A 175 -17.21 3.96 -3.61
CA ARG A 175 -16.82 5.40 -3.59
C ARG A 175 -16.94 6.05 -4.97
N GLN A 176 -17.42 7.29 -5.01
CA GLN A 176 -17.46 8.15 -6.21
C GLN A 176 -16.05 8.46 -6.77
N TRP A 177 -15.00 8.19 -5.98
CA TRP A 177 -13.59 8.33 -6.35
C TRP A 177 -12.81 7.12 -5.81
N VAL A 178 -12.02 6.47 -6.65
CA VAL A 178 -11.01 5.47 -6.25
C VAL A 178 -9.74 6.20 -5.84
N THR A 179 -9.23 5.91 -4.66
CA THR A 179 -7.88 6.32 -4.28
C THR A 179 -7.06 5.04 -4.19
N GLU A 180 -6.28 4.67 -5.21
CA GLU A 180 -5.12 3.82 -4.92
C GLU A 180 -4.01 4.76 -4.45
N VAL A 181 -3.83 4.87 -3.14
CA VAL A 181 -2.59 5.42 -2.60
C VAL A 181 -1.50 4.39 -2.92
N VAL A 182 -0.82 4.50 -4.07
CA VAL A 182 0.32 3.62 -4.40
C VAL A 182 1.64 4.24 -3.99
N GLY A 183 1.65 5.39 -3.31
CA GLY A 183 2.87 6.11 -2.96
C GLY A 183 3.13 6.31 -1.49
N ASP A 184 4.41 6.53 -1.20
CA ASP A 184 4.98 6.80 0.12
C ASP A 184 4.02 7.55 1.04
N TYR A 185 3.87 6.96 2.23
CA TYR A 185 3.08 7.41 3.35
C TYR A 185 2.84 8.93 3.43
N ILE A 186 1.56 9.26 3.57
CA ILE A 186 1.05 10.55 4.02
C ILE A 186 1.10 10.53 5.56
N GLU A 187 2.01 11.29 6.18
CA GLU A 187 2.20 11.36 7.65
C GLU A 187 1.00 11.95 8.41
N ASP A 188 0.11 12.65 7.70
CA ASP A 188 -1.18 13.18 8.15
C ASP A 188 -2.02 13.38 6.89
N PRO A 189 -3.34 13.05 6.84
CA PRO A 189 -4.15 13.06 5.60
C PRO A 189 -3.70 14.26 4.78
N ALA A 190 -3.04 13.98 3.65
CA ALA A 190 -2.20 14.95 2.96
C ALA A 190 -3.02 16.21 2.95
N VAL A 191 -2.53 17.27 3.58
CA VAL A 191 -3.16 18.56 3.38
C VAL A 191 -3.00 18.73 1.88
N LEU A 192 -4.07 18.51 1.12
CA LEU A 192 -4.00 18.41 -0.35
C LEU A 192 -3.47 19.73 -0.94
N GLU A 193 -3.45 20.77 -0.10
CA GLU A 193 -2.82 22.06 -0.27
C GLU A 193 -1.29 21.94 -0.47
N ASP A 194 -0.62 20.96 0.13
CA ASP A 194 0.84 20.69 0.01
C ASP A 194 1.20 19.88 -1.26
N TYR A 195 0.24 19.65 -2.16
CA TYR A 195 0.47 18.86 -3.36
C TYR A 195 0.11 19.63 -4.63
N ALA A 196 1.00 19.50 -5.60
CA ALA A 196 0.73 19.84 -6.99
C ALA A 196 0.03 18.65 -7.65
N ARG A 197 -1.16 18.87 -8.20
CA ARG A 197 -1.99 17.84 -8.84
C ARG A 197 -2.00 18.01 -10.35
N TRP A 198 -1.66 16.93 -11.02
CA TRP A 198 -1.85 16.69 -12.44
C TRP A 198 -3.18 16.01 -12.68
N THR A 199 -3.91 16.44 -13.70
CA THR A 199 -5.22 15.86 -14.03
C THR A 199 -5.23 15.34 -15.46
N THR A 200 -5.41 14.04 -15.64
CA THR A 200 -5.66 13.43 -16.95
C THR A 200 -7.13 13.09 -17.09
N HIS A 201 -7.72 13.51 -18.20
CA HIS A 201 -9.11 13.27 -18.57
C HIS A 201 -9.21 12.19 -19.66
N PHE A 202 -10.14 11.28 -19.50
CA PHE A 202 -10.44 10.16 -20.39
C PHE A 202 -11.90 10.21 -20.79
N THR A 203 -12.17 10.52 -22.06
CA THR A 203 -13.54 10.63 -22.58
C THR A 203 -14.25 9.29 -22.54
N LYS A 204 -15.59 9.31 -22.46
CA LYS A 204 -16.42 8.09 -22.51
C LYS A 204 -16.02 7.19 -23.69
N GLY A 205 -15.79 5.90 -23.42
CA GLY A 205 -15.37 4.91 -24.43
C GLY A 205 -13.85 4.84 -24.69
N THR A 206 -13.04 5.69 -24.05
CA THR A 206 -11.57 5.52 -24.03
C THR A 206 -11.16 4.54 -22.93
N PRO A 207 -9.99 3.89 -23.05
CA PRO A 207 -9.57 2.85 -22.11
C PRO A 207 -9.03 3.45 -20.79
N HIS A 208 -9.91 4.12 -20.04
CA HIS A 208 -9.62 4.68 -18.70
C HIS A 208 -9.09 3.60 -17.75
N ASP A 209 -9.72 2.42 -17.73
CA ASP A 209 -9.27 1.30 -16.92
C ASP A 209 -7.86 0.83 -17.32
N SER A 210 -7.57 0.71 -18.63
CA SER A 210 -6.24 0.32 -19.09
C SER A 210 -5.19 1.38 -18.80
N ALA A 211 -5.55 2.66 -18.90
CA ALA A 211 -4.67 3.77 -18.53
C ALA A 211 -4.38 3.78 -17.02
N TRP A 212 -5.39 3.48 -16.20
CA TRP A 212 -5.22 3.32 -14.76
C TRP A 212 -4.29 2.15 -14.41
N VAL A 213 -4.55 0.96 -14.96
CA VAL A 213 -3.70 -0.23 -14.75
C VAL A 213 -2.25 0.06 -15.16
N ARG A 214 -2.06 0.71 -16.32
CA ARG A 214 -0.72 1.13 -16.78
C ARG A 214 -0.06 2.13 -15.82
N ALA A 215 -0.79 3.14 -15.35
CA ALA A 215 -0.30 4.09 -14.37
C ALA A 215 0.15 3.39 -13.08
N CYS A 216 -0.65 2.46 -12.56
CA CYS A 216 -0.30 1.68 -11.38
C CYS A 216 0.98 0.84 -11.58
N ARG A 217 1.17 0.22 -12.75
CA ARG A 217 2.40 -0.51 -13.07
C ARG A 217 3.63 0.39 -13.05
N LEU A 218 3.57 1.50 -13.79
CA LEU A 218 4.66 2.47 -13.89
C LEU A 218 5.00 3.11 -12.55
N TYR A 219 3.97 3.37 -11.74
CA TYR A 219 4.15 3.88 -10.39
C TYR A 219 4.90 2.86 -9.52
N ARG A 220 4.44 1.60 -9.51
CA ARG A 220 5.04 0.52 -8.69
C ARG A 220 6.45 0.15 -9.13
N SER A 221 6.78 0.31 -10.41
CA SER A 221 8.15 0.12 -10.92
C SER A 221 9.07 1.30 -10.61
N GLY A 222 8.55 2.41 -10.08
CA GLY A 222 9.31 3.63 -9.82
C GLY A 222 9.56 4.49 -11.07
N GLU A 223 8.92 4.17 -12.19
CA GLU A 223 9.10 4.89 -13.45
C GLU A 223 8.33 6.22 -13.51
N LEU A 224 7.32 6.40 -12.65
CA LEU A 224 6.64 7.70 -12.46
C LEU A 224 7.38 8.54 -11.42
N GLU A 225 8.59 8.98 -11.79
CA GLU A 225 9.42 9.87 -10.96
C GLU A 225 8.65 11.14 -10.55
N ASP A 226 8.91 11.60 -9.31
CA ASP A 226 8.28 12.79 -8.70
C ASP A 226 6.75 12.73 -8.53
N VAL A 227 6.12 11.59 -8.83
CA VAL A 227 4.74 11.31 -8.42
C VAL A 227 4.77 10.67 -7.04
N ALA A 228 4.15 11.33 -6.07
CA ALA A 228 4.07 10.92 -4.68
C ALA A 228 2.80 10.10 -4.37
N TYR A 229 1.71 10.26 -5.13
CA TYR A 229 0.55 9.38 -5.09
C TYR A 229 -0.37 9.59 -6.30
N MET A 230 -1.33 8.68 -6.50
CA MET A 230 -2.32 8.74 -7.58
C MET A 230 -3.74 8.51 -7.06
N GLN A 231 -4.74 8.94 -7.82
CA GLN A 231 -6.16 8.68 -7.58
C GLN A 231 -6.88 8.56 -8.92
N THR A 232 -8.02 7.89 -8.98
CA THR A 232 -8.83 7.80 -10.21
C THR A 232 -10.32 7.88 -9.90
N SER A 233 -11.16 8.41 -10.79
CA SER A 233 -12.61 8.36 -10.63
C SER A 233 -13.15 6.95 -10.87
N THR A 234 -14.18 6.51 -10.13
CA THR A 234 -14.91 5.29 -10.53
C THR A 234 -15.79 5.58 -11.74
N ALA A 235 -15.78 4.68 -12.73
CA ALA A 235 -16.68 4.74 -13.88
C ALA A 235 -18.14 4.35 -13.56
N LYS A 236 -18.50 4.12 -12.28
CA LYS A 236 -19.89 3.77 -11.91
C LYS A 236 -20.68 5.03 -11.58
N PRO A 237 -21.78 5.31 -12.31
CA PRO A 237 -22.70 6.35 -11.90
C PRO A 237 -23.42 5.94 -10.62
N ALA A 238 -23.96 6.92 -9.89
CA ALA A 238 -24.87 6.63 -8.79
C ALA A 238 -26.08 5.83 -9.30
N PRO A 239 -26.69 4.94 -8.48
CA PRO A 239 -27.87 4.18 -8.88
C PRO A 239 -28.94 5.09 -9.49
N GLY A 240 -29.43 4.73 -10.69
CA GLY A 240 -30.44 5.51 -11.42
C GLY A 240 -29.93 6.75 -12.16
N LYS A 241 -28.62 6.99 -12.24
CA LYS A 241 -28.03 8.08 -13.04
C LYS A 241 -27.25 7.52 -14.22
N GLU A 242 -27.30 8.18 -15.36
CA GLU A 242 -26.37 7.91 -16.45
C GLU A 242 -24.98 8.44 -16.09
N ASN A 243 -23.93 7.70 -16.48
CA ASN A 243 -22.57 8.20 -16.34
C ASN A 243 -22.23 9.14 -17.49
N VAL A 244 -22.37 10.44 -17.24
CA VAL A 244 -22.01 11.52 -18.16
C VAL A 244 -20.62 12.12 -17.87
N LYS A 245 -19.90 11.62 -16.85
CA LYS A 245 -18.59 12.17 -16.48
C LYS A 245 -17.46 11.44 -17.19
N GLU A 246 -16.45 12.20 -17.59
CA GLU A 246 -15.17 11.66 -18.06
C GLU A 246 -14.48 10.90 -16.92
N GLY A 247 -13.77 9.83 -17.27
CA GLY A 247 -12.85 9.17 -16.35
C GLY A 247 -11.67 10.10 -16.08
N VAL A 248 -11.24 10.22 -14.83
CA VAL A 248 -10.14 11.10 -14.44
C VAL A 248 -9.10 10.30 -13.67
N ILE A 249 -7.81 10.53 -13.95
CA ILE A 249 -6.72 10.10 -13.08
C ILE A 249 -6.00 11.36 -12.58
N PHE A 250 -5.82 11.44 -11.27
CA PHE A 250 -5.00 12.44 -10.62
C PHE A 250 -3.64 11.86 -10.26
N PHE A 251 -2.59 12.62 -10.56
CA PHE A 251 -1.23 12.33 -10.11
C PHE A 251 -0.78 13.50 -9.24
N TYR A 252 -0.17 13.21 -8.11
CA TYR A 252 0.18 14.23 -7.14
C TYR A 252 1.68 14.23 -6.91
N SER A 253 2.28 15.38 -7.09
CA SER A 253 3.68 15.67 -6.80
C SER A 253 3.75 16.59 -5.59
N ARG A 254 4.87 16.55 -4.84
CA ARG A 254 5.07 17.52 -3.76
C ARG A 254 5.06 18.95 -4.34
N ASP A 255 4.36 19.87 -3.69
CA ASP A 255 4.24 21.25 -4.15
C ASP A 255 5.55 22.06 -4.05
N ASN A 256 6.47 21.61 -3.19
CA ASN A 256 7.79 22.19 -2.99
C ASN A 256 8.80 21.84 -4.11
N LEU A 257 8.39 21.06 -5.13
CA LEU A 257 9.23 20.81 -6.29
C LEU A 257 9.45 22.09 -7.09
N SER A 258 10.69 22.29 -7.53
CA SER A 258 11.03 23.38 -8.46
C SER A 258 10.18 23.28 -9.74
N PRO A 259 9.83 24.39 -10.40
CA PRO A 259 9.06 24.37 -11.64
C PRO A 259 9.62 23.46 -12.74
N SER A 260 10.95 23.34 -12.84
CA SER A 260 11.61 22.44 -13.80
C SER A 260 11.33 20.96 -13.52
N LYS A 261 11.37 20.55 -12.24
CA LYS A 261 10.99 19.19 -11.82
C LYS A 261 9.52 18.89 -12.07
N LEU A 262 8.62 19.83 -11.76
CA LEU A 262 7.21 19.68 -12.09
C LEU A 262 7.05 19.52 -13.62
N GLN A 263 7.68 20.36 -14.42
CA GLN A 263 7.60 20.23 -15.87
C GLN A 263 8.14 18.88 -16.38
N GLN A 264 9.21 18.36 -15.76
CA GLN A 264 9.74 17.04 -16.08
C GLN A 264 8.79 15.91 -15.67
N CYS A 265 8.19 15.99 -14.49
CA CYS A 265 7.15 15.07 -14.03
C CYS A 265 5.99 15.02 -15.02
N GLY A 266 5.49 16.17 -15.47
CA GLY A 266 4.41 16.24 -16.47
C GLY A 266 4.81 15.63 -17.81
N LYS A 267 6.04 15.86 -18.29
CA LYS A 267 6.57 15.23 -19.51
C LYS A 267 6.65 13.71 -19.37
N ASN A 268 7.13 13.24 -18.21
CA ASN A 268 7.23 11.83 -17.89
C ASN A 268 5.83 11.17 -17.92
N LEU A 269 4.83 11.81 -17.29
CA LEU A 269 3.44 11.35 -17.33
C LEU A 269 2.90 11.25 -18.76
N VAL A 270 3.08 12.28 -19.59
CA VAL A 270 2.62 12.28 -20.99
C VAL A 270 3.26 11.13 -21.78
N GLN A 271 4.57 10.96 -21.69
CA GLN A 271 5.31 9.95 -22.44
C GLN A 271 4.99 8.53 -21.94
N LYS A 272 5.10 8.28 -20.64
CA LYS A 272 4.95 6.94 -20.06
C LYS A 272 3.53 6.43 -20.15
N LEU A 273 2.53 7.31 -20.10
CA LEU A 273 1.12 6.94 -20.24
C LEU A 273 0.63 6.98 -21.69
N ASN A 274 1.45 7.50 -22.62
CA ASN A 274 1.03 7.81 -23.99
C ASN A 274 -0.25 8.67 -23.98
N TYR A 275 -0.25 9.73 -23.16
CA TYR A 275 -1.43 10.54 -22.89
C TYR A 275 -1.65 11.61 -23.96
N SER A 276 -2.87 11.66 -24.49
CA SER A 276 -3.37 12.73 -25.36
C SER A 276 -4.62 13.38 -24.74
N SER A 277 -4.78 14.67 -24.97
CA SER A 277 -5.90 15.46 -24.45
C SER A 277 -6.49 16.32 -25.56
N ARG A 278 -7.81 16.53 -25.53
CA ARG A 278 -8.50 17.48 -26.44
C ARG A 278 -7.96 18.90 -26.32
N HIS A 279 -7.45 19.26 -25.15
CA HIS A 279 -6.87 20.58 -24.89
C HIS A 279 -5.39 20.67 -25.27
N ARG A 280 -4.79 19.58 -25.77
CA ARG A 280 -3.37 19.47 -26.14
C ARG A 280 -2.37 19.78 -25.02
N GLU A 281 -2.86 19.89 -23.78
CA GLU A 281 -2.07 20.23 -22.62
C GLU A 281 -2.50 19.39 -21.41
N LEU A 282 -1.50 18.99 -20.64
CA LEU A 282 -1.64 18.43 -19.30
C LEU A 282 -1.36 19.55 -18.28
N LEU A 283 -2.30 19.76 -17.37
CA LEU A 283 -2.26 20.83 -16.38
C LEU A 283 -1.76 20.31 -15.04
N CYS A 284 -0.85 21.06 -14.42
CA CYS A 284 -0.52 20.92 -13.01
C CYS A 284 -1.05 22.13 -12.25
N GLY A 285 -1.73 21.92 -11.11
CA GLY A 285 -2.11 23.00 -10.23
C GLY A 285 -2.09 22.63 -8.76
N SER A 286 -2.15 23.63 -7.90
CA SER A 286 -2.19 23.47 -6.44
C SER A 286 -3.24 24.41 -5.85
N TYR A 287 -3.75 24.05 -4.67
CA TYR A 287 -4.56 24.95 -3.87
C TYR A 287 -3.63 25.79 -2.98
N LYS A 288 -3.46 27.07 -3.31
CA LYS A 288 -2.85 27.99 -2.33
C LYS A 288 -3.83 28.27 -1.20
N THR A 289 -3.29 28.48 -0.01
CA THR A 289 -3.97 28.92 1.22
C THR A 289 -5.16 29.85 0.90
N GLY A 290 -6.39 29.31 0.94
CA GLY A 290 -7.62 30.08 0.67
C GLY A 290 -8.53 29.62 -0.48
N ARG A 291 -8.43 28.37 -0.96
CA ARG A 291 -9.34 27.72 -1.95
C ARG A 291 -9.19 28.14 -3.42
N THR A 292 -8.19 28.95 -3.78
CA THR A 292 -7.98 29.33 -5.18
C THR A 292 -7.05 28.32 -5.86
N TRP A 293 -7.53 27.71 -6.95
CA TRP A 293 -6.75 26.78 -7.78
C TRP A 293 -5.79 27.58 -8.67
N VAL A 294 -4.49 27.38 -8.48
CA VAL A 294 -3.44 28.04 -9.28
C VAL A 294 -2.79 27.02 -10.20
N VAL A 295 -2.71 27.32 -11.50
CA VAL A 295 -1.95 26.51 -12.46
C VAL A 295 -0.46 26.79 -12.26
N LEU A 296 0.29 25.76 -11.90
CA LEU A 296 1.74 25.84 -11.64
C LEU A 296 2.54 25.64 -12.93
N CYS A 297 2.11 24.72 -13.79
CA CYS A 297 2.73 24.50 -15.09
C CYS A 297 1.80 23.78 -16.07
N ARG A 298 2.17 23.84 -17.36
CA ARG A 298 1.49 23.18 -18.48
C ARG A 298 2.50 22.38 -19.27
N VAL A 299 2.11 21.19 -19.73
CA VAL A 299 2.94 20.33 -20.57
C VAL A 299 2.15 19.93 -21.81
N PRO A 300 2.69 20.08 -23.03
CA PRO A 300 2.03 19.61 -24.24
C PRO A 300 1.76 18.10 -24.19
N THR A 301 0.57 17.67 -24.61
CA THR A 301 0.25 16.24 -24.76
C THR A 301 0.61 15.73 -26.15
N LEU A 302 0.52 14.41 -26.34
CA LEU A 302 0.60 13.83 -27.69
C LEU A 302 -0.57 14.29 -28.57
N GLU A 303 -0.35 14.25 -29.88
CA GLU A 303 -1.37 14.52 -30.91
C GLU A 303 -2.44 13.42 -30.97
#